data_AF-A0A2M7BU37-F1
#
_entry.id   AF-A0A2M7BU37-F1
#
_cell.length_a   1.000
_cell.length_b   1.000
_cell.length_c   1.000
_cell.angle_alpha   90.00
_cell.angle_beta   90.00
_cell.angle_gamma   90.00
#
_symmetry.space_group_name_H-M   'P 1'
#
loop_
_entity.id
_entity.type
_entity.pdbx_description
1 polymer ?
#
loop_
_entity_poly.entity_id
_entity_poly.type
_entity_poly.pdbx_seq_one_letter_code
_entity_poly.pdbx_strand_id
1 'polypeptide(L)'
;MLTNFKNFVNPSAKGFWFRIKEHQSDIILTIGITLIALVSFGAGRLTSPQTNQEPIIIQGPTASIEQSLETSQPVEKIGQEKTEQGKFVGSVNSNKYHWPECSSAKKIAPQNQIWFSSEAEARAAGYTRCSYFDKYTPPDYRP
;
A
#
# COMPACT_ATOMS: atom_id res chain seq x y z
N MET A 1 -9.67 -23.31 43.46
CA MET A 1 -10.59 -22.93 42.36
C MET A 1 -9.81 -22.74 41.05
N LEU A 2 -9.04 -23.74 40.60
CA LEU A 2 -8.31 -23.66 39.32
C LEU A 2 -8.01 -25.08 38.82
N THR A 3 -8.92 -25.67 38.06
CA THR A 3 -8.60 -26.74 37.10
C THR A 3 -9.81 -26.88 36.21
N ASN A 4 -9.70 -26.51 34.93
CA ASN A 4 -10.41 -27.10 33.79
C ASN A 4 -10.22 -26.20 32.56
N PHE A 5 -9.00 -26.16 32.02
CA PHE A 5 -8.69 -25.53 30.72
C PHE A 5 -8.30 -26.57 29.65
N LYS A 6 -8.55 -27.87 29.88
CA LYS A 6 -8.11 -28.95 28.98
C LYS A 6 -9.13 -29.40 27.93
N ASN A 7 -10.33 -28.82 27.89
CA ASN A 7 -11.44 -29.39 27.10
C ASN A 7 -11.91 -28.54 25.90
N PHE A 8 -11.05 -27.70 25.33
CA PHE A 8 -11.36 -27.01 24.07
C PHE A 8 -10.58 -27.55 22.85
N VAL A 9 -10.11 -28.79 22.92
CA VAL A 9 -9.55 -29.47 21.73
C VAL A 9 -10.70 -30.00 20.89
N ASN A 10 -11.07 -29.23 19.86
CA ASN A 10 -12.05 -29.59 18.84
C ASN A 10 -11.79 -31.03 18.31
N PRO A 11 -12.80 -31.92 18.25
CA PRO A 11 -12.63 -33.30 17.77
C PRO A 11 -12.11 -33.40 16.33
N SER A 12 -12.30 -32.37 15.51
CA SER A 12 -11.72 -32.24 14.16
C SER A 12 -10.18 -32.17 14.16
N ALA A 13 -9.60 -31.64 15.24
CA ALA A 13 -8.16 -31.56 15.40
C ALA A 13 -7.52 -32.96 15.52
N LYS A 14 -8.21 -33.96 16.09
CA LYS A 14 -7.63 -35.29 16.33
C LYS A 14 -7.26 -36.01 15.03
N GLY A 15 -8.08 -35.89 13.98
CA GLY A 15 -7.78 -36.44 12.65
C GLY A 15 -6.64 -35.69 11.95
N PHE A 16 -6.59 -34.37 12.13
CA PHE A 16 -5.51 -33.51 11.62
C PHE A 16 -4.16 -33.83 12.29
N TRP A 17 -4.13 -33.99 13.62
CA TRP A 17 -2.95 -34.41 14.38
C TRP A 17 -2.46 -35.82 13.99
N PHE A 18 -3.37 -36.72 13.61
CA PHE A 18 -3.01 -38.06 13.13
C PHE A 18 -2.34 -38.00 11.75
N ARG A 19 -2.86 -37.18 10.82
CA ARG A 19 -2.25 -36.96 9.49
C ARG A 19 -0.91 -36.23 9.56
N ILE A 20 -0.76 -35.29 10.48
CA ILE A 20 0.53 -34.63 10.73
C ILE A 20 1.56 -35.66 11.22
N LYS A 21 1.16 -36.60 12.07
CA LYS A 21 2.05 -37.65 12.60
C LYS A 21 2.63 -38.57 11.53
N GLU A 22 1.90 -38.80 10.45
CA GLU A 22 2.30 -39.68 9.34
C GLU A 22 3.42 -39.06 8.47
N HIS A 23 3.47 -37.73 8.37
CA HIS A 23 4.43 -37.00 7.54
C HIS A 23 5.27 -35.98 8.33
N GLN A 24 5.56 -36.25 9.61
CA GLN A 24 6.21 -35.24 10.47
C GLN A 24 7.54 -34.74 9.95
N SER A 25 8.41 -35.61 9.43
CA SER A 25 9.73 -35.19 8.93
C SER A 25 9.61 -34.18 7.81
N ASP A 26 8.72 -34.43 6.85
CA ASP A 26 8.57 -33.63 5.64
C ASP A 26 7.86 -32.31 5.96
N ILE A 27 6.88 -32.36 6.87
CA ILE A 27 6.20 -31.17 7.38
C ILE A 27 7.16 -30.29 8.19
N ILE A 28 8.00 -30.88 9.06
CA ILE A 28 9.00 -30.13 9.82
C ILE A 28 10.03 -29.49 8.90
N LEU A 29 10.50 -30.22 7.87
CA LEU A 29 11.48 -29.72 6.90
C LEU A 29 10.89 -28.55 6.09
N THR A 30 9.67 -28.71 5.57
CA THR A 30 8.99 -27.67 4.79
C THR A 30 8.68 -26.42 5.62
N ILE A 31 8.17 -26.58 6.84
CA ILE A 31 7.93 -25.45 7.76
C ILE A 31 9.26 -24.79 8.15
N GLY A 32 10.32 -25.56 8.39
CA GLY A 32 11.66 -25.03 8.70
C GLY A 32 12.22 -24.13 7.61
N ILE A 33 12.19 -24.60 6.35
CA ILE A 33 12.64 -23.79 5.19
C ILE A 33 11.78 -22.53 5.05
N THR A 34 10.47 -22.66 5.20
CA THR A 34 9.54 -21.53 5.10
C THR A 34 9.84 -20.46 6.16
N LEU A 35 10.12 -20.88 7.41
CA LEU A 35 10.46 -19.96 8.50
C LEU A 35 11.80 -19.25 8.25
N ILE A 36 12.82 -19.98 7.77
CA ILE A 36 14.12 -19.38 7.42
C ILE A 36 13.93 -18.31 6.33
N ALA A 37 13.15 -18.60 5.29
CA ALA A 37 12.86 -17.65 4.21
C ALA A 37 12.14 -16.40 4.72
N LEU A 38 11.16 -16.55 5.61
CA LEU A 38 10.43 -15.41 6.19
C LEU A 38 11.34 -14.53 7.08
N VAL A 39 12.26 -15.13 7.83
CA VAL A 39 13.23 -14.37 8.64
C VAL A 39 14.19 -13.59 7.74
N SER A 40 14.74 -14.22 6.70
CA SER A 40 15.61 -13.53 5.72
C SER A 40 14.88 -12.42 4.96
N PHE A 41 13.63 -12.66 4.55
CA PHE A 41 12.78 -11.65 3.92
C PHE A 41 12.47 -10.48 4.87
N GLY A 42 12.17 -10.78 6.14
CA GLY A 42 11.97 -9.78 7.18
C GLY A 42 13.20 -8.89 7.39
N ALA A 43 14.40 -9.48 7.45
CA ALA A 43 15.65 -8.74 7.56
C ALA A 43 15.92 -7.86 6.32
N GLY A 44 15.70 -8.39 5.11
CA GLY A 44 15.82 -7.62 3.86
C GLY A 44 14.88 -6.42 3.80
N ARG A 45 13.65 -6.56 4.29
CA ARG A 45 12.67 -5.45 4.35
C ARG A 45 13.06 -4.37 5.35
N LEU A 46 13.84 -4.70 6.39
CA LEU A 46 14.35 -3.71 7.36
C LEU A 46 15.57 -2.94 6.83
N THR A 47 16.34 -3.54 5.92
CA THR A 47 17.43 -2.87 5.21
C THR A 47 16.89 -2.09 4.01
N SER A 48 16.21 -0.98 4.27
CA SER A 48 16.05 0.07 3.26
C SER A 48 17.01 1.21 3.61
N PRO A 49 18.09 1.44 2.84
CA PRO A 49 18.85 2.67 3.00
C PRO A 49 17.92 3.83 2.66
N GLN A 50 17.71 4.70 3.64
CA GLN A 50 17.03 5.98 3.44
C GLN A 50 17.92 6.81 2.52
N THR A 51 17.69 6.71 1.21
CA THR A 51 18.25 7.63 0.21
C THR A 51 17.69 9.00 0.56
N ASN A 52 18.47 9.74 1.33
CA ASN A 52 18.35 11.16 1.52
C ASN A 52 18.55 11.80 0.14
N GLN A 53 17.45 12.18 -0.50
CA GLN A 53 17.48 12.92 -1.76
C GLN A 53 18.02 14.31 -1.45
N GLU A 54 19.33 14.49 -1.58
CA GLU A 54 19.87 15.83 -1.76
C GLU A 54 19.41 16.33 -3.14
N PRO A 55 18.67 17.45 -3.21
CA PRO A 55 18.17 17.97 -4.46
C PRO A 55 19.34 18.45 -5.33
N ILE A 56 19.56 17.79 -6.46
CA ILE A 56 20.43 18.28 -7.53
C ILE A 56 19.78 19.55 -8.11
N ILE A 57 20.39 20.70 -7.81
CA ILE A 57 20.08 21.97 -8.46
C ILE A 57 20.68 21.92 -9.87
N ILE A 58 19.82 21.88 -10.88
CA ILE A 58 20.21 22.04 -12.29
C ILE A 58 20.61 23.52 -12.48
N GLN A 59 21.92 23.81 -12.47
CA GLN A 59 22.45 25.09 -12.96
C GLN A 59 22.45 25.07 -14.48
N GLY A 60 21.32 25.47 -15.08
CA GLY A 60 21.31 25.91 -16.49
C GLY A 60 21.91 27.32 -16.62
N PRO A 61 22.57 27.66 -17.74
CA PRO A 61 23.10 28.99 -17.95
C PRO A 61 21.98 30.03 -18.00
N THR A 62 22.14 31.04 -17.16
CA THR A 62 21.34 32.26 -17.04
C THR A 62 21.26 32.96 -18.40
N ALA A 63 20.07 33.01 -19.00
CA ALA A 63 19.72 33.99 -20.02
C ALA A 63 18.44 34.70 -19.59
N SER A 64 18.60 36.00 -19.39
CA SER A 64 17.67 37.01 -18.90
C SER A 64 16.20 36.80 -19.27
N ILE A 65 15.34 36.80 -18.25
CA ILE A 65 14.15 37.65 -18.25
C ILE A 65 14.11 38.32 -16.88
N GLU A 66 14.66 39.53 -16.80
CA GLU A 66 14.27 40.50 -15.79
C GLU A 66 12.88 41.01 -16.17
N GLN A 67 11.86 40.66 -15.40
CA GLN A 67 10.77 41.60 -15.14
C GLN A 67 10.38 41.47 -13.67
N SER A 68 11.03 42.34 -12.91
CA SER A 68 10.66 42.74 -11.57
C SER A 68 9.20 43.17 -11.51
N LEU A 69 8.52 42.77 -10.44
CA LEU A 69 7.69 43.65 -9.61
C LEU A 69 7.49 42.95 -8.25
N GLU A 70 8.26 43.44 -7.29
CA GLU A 70 8.16 43.15 -5.86
C GLU A 70 6.82 43.61 -5.28
N THR A 71 6.32 42.92 -4.26
CA THR A 71 5.82 43.54 -3.01
C THR A 71 5.82 42.51 -1.87
N SER A 72 6.92 42.53 -1.11
CA SER A 72 7.02 42.60 0.35
C SER A 72 6.14 41.72 1.28
N GLN A 73 6.76 40.64 1.77
CA GLN A 73 6.85 40.12 3.18
C GLN A 73 5.56 39.82 4.01
N PRO A 74 5.67 39.13 5.17
CA PRO A 74 6.22 37.80 5.46
C PRO A 74 5.16 36.92 6.20
N VAL A 75 5.49 35.65 6.50
CA VAL A 75 5.04 34.81 7.66
C VAL A 75 4.97 33.33 7.24
N GLU A 76 6.08 32.65 7.52
CA GLU A 76 6.15 31.40 8.28
C GLU A 76 4.81 30.71 8.64
N LYS A 77 4.52 29.55 8.03
CA LYS A 77 4.22 28.31 8.77
C LYS A 77 3.96 27.10 7.85
N ILE A 78 4.85 26.11 8.01
CA ILE A 78 4.55 24.68 8.18
C ILE A 78 3.76 24.00 7.05
N GLY A 79 4.53 23.23 6.25
CA GLY A 79 4.31 21.79 6.10
C GLY A 79 2.98 21.36 5.52
N GLN A 80 2.98 21.09 4.22
CA GLN A 80 2.33 19.91 3.65
C GLN A 80 3.00 19.63 2.31
N GLU A 81 3.91 18.65 2.31
CA GLU A 81 4.20 17.86 1.11
C GLU A 81 2.88 17.18 0.74
N LYS A 82 2.05 17.91 0.00
CA LYS A 82 0.87 17.39 -0.65
C LYS A 82 1.41 16.52 -1.78
N THR A 83 1.84 15.30 -1.43
CA THR A 83 1.86 14.18 -2.35
C THR A 83 0.54 14.27 -3.10
N GLU A 84 0.62 14.58 -4.40
CA GLU A 84 -0.56 14.83 -5.20
C GLU A 84 -1.47 13.61 -5.06
N GLN A 85 -2.52 13.75 -4.26
CA GLN A 85 -3.49 12.69 -4.01
C GLN A 85 -4.10 12.41 -5.38
N GLY A 86 -3.73 11.28 -5.98
CA GLY A 86 -4.19 10.89 -7.31
C GLY A 86 -5.71 10.95 -7.39
N LYS A 87 -6.25 11.15 -8.60
CA LYS A 87 -7.71 11.23 -8.80
C LYS A 87 -8.42 9.92 -8.46
N PHE A 88 -7.71 8.79 -8.57
CA PHE A 88 -8.24 7.46 -8.31
C PHE A 88 -7.37 6.72 -7.31
N VAL A 89 -8.03 5.93 -6.46
CA VAL A 89 -7.38 5.04 -5.49
C VAL A 89 -7.70 3.59 -5.81
N GLY A 90 -6.66 2.82 -6.09
CA GLY A 90 -6.67 1.36 -6.21
C GLY A 90 -6.20 0.67 -4.93
N SER A 91 -6.40 -0.64 -4.89
CA SER A 91 -5.94 -1.50 -3.80
C SER A 91 -4.93 -2.50 -4.33
N VAL A 92 -3.81 -2.71 -3.65
CA VAL A 92 -2.87 -3.79 -4.02
C VAL A 92 -3.56 -5.17 -3.96
N ASN A 93 -4.51 -5.34 -3.04
CA ASN A 93 -5.22 -6.61 -2.86
C ASN A 93 -6.34 -6.84 -3.89
N SER A 94 -6.73 -5.82 -4.65
CA SER A 94 -7.76 -5.97 -5.67
C SER A 94 -7.45 -5.13 -6.90
N ASN A 95 -7.57 -5.72 -8.08
CA ASN A 95 -7.35 -5.06 -9.37
C ASN A 95 -8.49 -4.08 -9.73
N LYS A 96 -8.96 -3.30 -8.76
CA LYS A 96 -10.06 -2.34 -8.86
C LYS A 96 -9.61 -0.99 -8.36
N TYR A 97 -9.94 0.06 -9.11
CA TYR A 97 -9.77 1.44 -8.68
C TYR A 97 -11.12 2.09 -8.40
N HIS A 98 -11.09 3.05 -7.50
CA HIS A 98 -12.23 3.70 -6.88
C HIS A 98 -11.98 5.21 -6.83
N TRP A 99 -13.06 5.98 -6.68
CA TRP A 99 -12.95 7.38 -6.25
C TRP A 99 -12.56 7.44 -4.76
N PRO A 100 -11.78 8.44 -4.31
CA PRO A 100 -11.43 8.63 -2.90
C PRO A 100 -12.66 8.80 -2.00
N GLU A 101 -13.76 9.34 -2.53
CA GLU A 101 -15.02 9.48 -1.79
C GLU A 101 -15.81 8.16 -1.64
N CYS A 102 -15.41 7.10 -2.34
CA CYS A 102 -16.09 5.82 -2.27
C CYS A 102 -15.92 5.17 -0.88
N SER A 103 -16.98 4.59 -0.33
CA SER A 103 -16.90 3.82 0.92
C SER A 103 -15.86 2.70 0.85
N SER A 104 -15.73 2.04 -0.30
CA SER A 104 -14.75 0.99 -0.52
C SER A 104 -13.32 1.51 -0.46
N ALA A 105 -13.07 2.73 -0.98
CA ALA A 105 -11.76 3.37 -0.92
C ALA A 105 -11.31 3.63 0.53
N LYS A 106 -12.22 4.14 1.36
CA LYS A 106 -11.97 4.44 2.78
C LYS A 106 -11.66 3.20 3.62
N LYS A 107 -12.02 2.00 3.15
CA LYS A 107 -11.71 0.72 3.82
C LYS A 107 -10.35 0.13 3.41
N ILE A 108 -9.71 0.66 2.36
CA ILE A 108 -8.40 0.17 1.92
C ILE A 108 -7.37 0.63 2.96
N ALA A 109 -6.61 -0.31 3.51
CA ALA A 109 -5.51 0.02 4.41
C ALA A 109 -4.50 0.93 3.68
N PRO A 110 -3.95 1.98 4.32
CA PRO A 110 -3.08 2.96 3.66
C PRO A 110 -1.86 2.31 2.99
N GLN A 111 -1.33 1.25 3.58
CA GLN A 111 -0.23 0.44 3.04
C GLN A 111 -0.54 -0.30 1.73
N ASN A 112 -1.83 -0.45 1.40
CA ASN A 112 -2.31 -1.15 0.20
C ASN A 112 -2.98 -0.18 -0.78
N GLN A 113 -2.96 1.14 -0.53
CA GLN A 113 -3.52 2.13 -1.43
C GLN A 113 -2.51 2.45 -2.54
N ILE A 114 -2.98 2.42 -3.78
CA ILE A 114 -2.22 2.90 -4.93
C ILE A 114 -2.99 4.06 -5.53
N TRP A 115 -2.33 5.18 -5.75
CA TRP A 115 -2.97 6.37 -6.28
C TRP A 115 -2.62 6.51 -7.77
N PHE A 116 -3.64 6.74 -8.60
CA PHE A 116 -3.49 6.96 -10.03
C PHE A 116 -3.95 8.36 -10.38
N SER A 117 -3.23 9.02 -11.28
CA SER A 117 -3.56 10.37 -11.74
C SER A 117 -4.66 10.36 -12.81
N SER A 118 -4.76 9.25 -13.56
CA SER A 118 -5.75 9.08 -14.62
C SER A 118 -6.32 7.66 -14.68
N GLU A 119 -7.47 7.53 -15.34
CA GLU A 119 -8.09 6.23 -15.60
C GLU A 119 -7.26 5.36 -16.55
N ALA A 120 -6.65 5.99 -17.56
CA ALA A 120 -5.81 5.32 -18.54
C ALA A 120 -4.59 4.68 -17.88
N GLU A 121 -3.98 5.37 -16.92
CA GLU A 121 -2.86 4.85 -16.13
C GLU A 121 -3.29 3.65 -15.27
N ALA A 122 -4.42 3.76 -14.56
CA ALA A 122 -4.95 2.64 -13.78
C ALA A 122 -5.25 1.42 -14.67
N ARG A 123 -5.86 1.63 -15.84
CA ARG A 123 -6.14 0.56 -16.82
C ARG A 123 -4.86 -0.03 -17.41
N ALA A 124 -3.85 0.78 -17.71
CA ALA A 124 -2.54 0.32 -18.18
C ALA A 124 -1.83 -0.53 -17.12
N ALA A 125 -2.02 -0.21 -15.84
CA ALA A 125 -1.55 -1.01 -14.71
C ALA A 125 -2.39 -2.28 -14.44
N GLY A 126 -3.42 -2.57 -15.25
CA GLY A 126 -4.28 -3.75 -15.11
C GLY A 126 -5.43 -3.61 -14.12
N TYR A 127 -5.75 -2.38 -13.68
CA TYR A 127 -6.86 -2.11 -12.78
C TYR A 127 -8.16 -1.84 -13.54
N THR A 128 -9.28 -2.25 -12.93
CA THR A 128 -10.64 -2.12 -13.49
C THR A 128 -11.52 -1.19 -12.66
N ARG A 129 -12.56 -0.62 -13.26
CA ARG A 129 -13.54 0.19 -12.52
C ARG A 129 -14.20 -0.62 -11.41
N CYS A 130 -14.44 0.03 -10.27
CA CYS A 130 -15.31 -0.55 -9.25
C CYS A 130 -16.76 -0.57 -9.71
N SER A 131 -17.56 -1.49 -9.15
CA SER A 131 -18.98 -1.63 -9.54
C SER A 131 -19.83 -0.40 -9.23
N TYR A 132 -19.39 0.45 -8.31
CA TYR A 132 -20.08 1.68 -7.91
C TYR A 132 -19.41 2.92 -8.49
N PHE A 133 -18.55 2.78 -9.50
CA PHE A 133 -17.75 3.88 -10.02
C PHE A 133 -18.62 5.03 -10.52
N ASP A 134 -19.67 4.71 -11.28
CA ASP A 134 -20.59 5.70 -11.85
C ASP A 134 -21.39 6.45 -10.77
N LYS A 135 -21.61 5.84 -9.60
CA LYS A 135 -22.31 6.48 -8.46
C LYS A 135 -21.51 7.63 -7.83
N TYR A 136 -20.18 7.54 -7.87
CA TYR A 136 -19.28 8.52 -7.25
C TYR A 136 -18.59 9.40 -8.30
N THR A 137 -18.99 9.28 -9.57
CA THR A 137 -18.41 10.05 -10.66
C THR A 137 -18.92 11.51 -10.59
N PRO A 138 -18.02 12.50 -10.49
CA PRO A 138 -18.41 13.91 -10.55
C PRO A 138 -19.11 14.22 -11.88
N PRO A 139 -20.10 15.11 -11.90
CA PRO A 139 -20.85 15.44 -13.12
C PRO A 139 -19.98 16.06 -14.24
N ASP A 140 -18.80 16.57 -13.89
CA ASP A 140 -17.83 17.16 -14.81
C ASP A 140 -16.69 16.20 -15.20
N TYR A 141 -16.80 14.91 -14.84
CA TYR A 141 -15.77 13.94 -15.15
C TYR A 141 -15.93 13.36 -16.56
N ARG A 142 -14.88 13.52 -17.38
CA ARG A 142 -14.75 12.87 -18.68
C ARG A 142 -13.59 11.86 -18.64
N PRO A 143 -13.83 10.58 -18.96
CA PRO A 143 -12.80 9.53 -18.94
C PRO A 143 -11.78 9.64 -20.08
#